data_AF-A0A397FRX4-F1
#
_entry.id   AF-A0A397FRX4-F1
#
_cell.length_a   1.000
_cell.length_b   1.000
_cell.length_c   1.000
_cell.angle_alpha   90.00
_cell.angle_beta   90.00
_cell.angle_gamma   90.00
#
_symmetry.space_group_name_H-M   'P 1'
#
loop_
_entity.id
_entity.type
_entity.pdbx_description
1 polymer ?
#
loop_
_entity_poly.entity_id
_entity_poly.type
_entity_poly.pdbx_seq_one_letter_code
_entity_poly.pdbx_strand_id
1 'polypeptide(L)'
;MKIAELIKKYQLHEKDTGSTAVQIILLSKEIENLSSHFAKNKKDKGAIRALIKKNQKRGYSFYKYLKKNSPETFQKLQGEHNLAGFLGIKEKKARTSARK
;
A
#
# COMPACT_ATOMS: atom_id res chain seq x y z
N MET A 1 7.33 11.45 -9.36
CA MET A 1 7.65 11.58 -7.91
C MET A 1 8.86 10.72 -7.59
N LYS A 2 9.84 11.24 -6.84
CA LYS A 2 11.05 10.50 -6.47
C LYS A 2 10.80 9.73 -5.16
N ILE A 3 10.83 8.40 -5.21
CA ILE A 3 10.61 7.50 -4.06
C ILE A 3 11.57 7.80 -2.90
N ALA A 4 12.79 8.21 -3.23
CA ALA A 4 13.82 8.57 -2.24
C ALA A 4 13.37 9.70 -1.30
N GLU A 5 12.56 10.66 -1.78
CA GLU A 5 12.06 11.76 -0.96
C GLU A 5 10.97 11.28 0.01
N LEU A 6 10.13 10.33 -0.41
CA LEU A 6 9.10 9.73 0.43
C LEU A 6 9.73 8.83 1.51
N ILE A 7 10.71 8.00 1.15
CA ILE A 7 11.45 7.18 2.11
C ILE A 7 12.09 8.10 3.18
N LYS A 8 12.75 9.19 2.76
CA LYS A 8 13.35 10.14 3.70
C LYS A 8 12.36 10.80 4.68
N LYS A 9 11.09 10.97 4.28
CA LYS A 9 10.04 11.53 5.14
C LYS A 9 9.51 10.54 6.18
N TYR A 10 9.48 9.25 5.84
CA TYR A 10 8.85 8.21 6.66
C TYR A 10 9.85 7.25 7.34
N GLN A 11 11.14 7.37 7.03
CA GLN A 11 12.21 6.64 7.73
C GLN A 11 12.36 7.19 9.15
N LEU A 12 12.51 6.30 10.13
CA LEU A 12 12.80 6.70 11.51
C LEU A 12 14.28 7.07 11.69
N HIS A 13 15.15 6.44 10.90
CA HIS A 13 16.59 6.64 10.87
C HIS A 13 17.10 6.53 9.43
N GLU A 14 18.32 7.01 9.14
CA GLU A 14 18.85 7.07 7.76
C GLU A 14 18.97 5.73 7.02
N LYS A 15 19.04 4.61 7.76
CA LYS A 15 19.10 3.24 7.21
C LYS A 15 17.85 2.44 7.50
N ASP A 16 16.75 3.08 7.89
CA ASP A 16 15.52 2.39 8.23
C ASP A 16 14.80 1.87 6.97
N THR A 17 15.02 0.59 6.69
CA THR A 17 14.30 -0.15 5.67
C THR A 17 13.17 -0.99 6.27
N GLY A 18 13.06 -1.08 7.60
CA GLY A 18 12.16 -2.02 8.29
C GLY A 18 10.81 -1.41 8.65
N SER A 19 10.73 -0.09 8.77
CA SER A 19 9.50 0.60 9.15
C SER A 19 8.34 0.26 8.21
N THR A 20 7.18 0.11 8.81
CA THR A 20 5.94 -0.27 8.13
C THR A 20 5.59 0.74 7.03
N ALA A 21 5.83 2.03 7.25
CA ALA A 21 5.58 3.08 6.26
C ALA A 21 6.53 2.96 5.06
N VAL A 22 7.83 2.77 5.29
CA VAL A 22 8.85 2.60 4.26
C VAL A 22 8.57 1.36 3.41
N GLN A 23 8.19 0.24 4.05
CA GLN A 23 7.81 -0.99 3.37
C GLN A 23 6.56 -0.84 2.49
N ILE A 24 5.55 -0.06 2.92
CA ILE A 24 4.37 0.23 2.10
C ILE A 24 4.76 1.02 0.85
N ILE A 25 5.62 2.03 0.98
CA ILE A 25 6.09 2.85 -0.15
C ILE A 25 6.87 1.99 -1.15
N LEU A 26 7.79 1.15 -0.66
CA LEU A 26 8.60 0.26 -1.50
C LEU A 26 7.72 -0.75 -2.25
N LEU A 27 6.82 -1.42 -1.54
CA LEU A 27 5.88 -2.38 -2.13
C LEU A 27 5.00 -1.71 -3.19
N SER A 28 4.58 -0.46 -2.92
CA SER A 28 3.77 0.30 -3.87
C SER A 28 4.51 0.57 -5.16
N LYS A 29 5.80 0.90 -5.08
CA LYS A 29 6.62 1.09 -6.27
C LYS A 29 6.84 -0.20 -7.05
N GLU A 30 7.11 -1.30 -6.35
CA GLU A 30 7.26 -2.60 -6.99
C GLU A 30 6.00 -3.00 -7.77
N ILE A 31 4.82 -2.73 -7.22
CA ILE A 31 3.55 -3.04 -7.86
C ILE A 31 3.30 -2.14 -9.07
N GLU A 32 3.61 -0.85 -8.99
CA GLU A 32 3.51 0.06 -10.14
C GLU A 32 4.40 -0.43 -11.30
N ASN A 33 5.66 -0.77 -11.00
CA ASN A 33 6.61 -1.30 -11.97
C ASN A 33 6.10 -2.61 -12.59
N LEU A 34 5.70 -3.57 -11.76
CA LEU A 34 5.19 -4.87 -12.24
C LEU A 34 3.86 -4.73 -12.98
N SER A 35 2.99 -3.81 -12.57
CA SER A 35 1.73 -3.52 -13.27
C SER A 35 2.01 -3.02 -14.70
N SER A 36 2.98 -2.11 -14.88
CA SER A 36 3.40 -1.65 -16.21
C SER A 36 3.95 -2.79 -17.08
N HIS A 37 4.70 -3.73 -16.47
CA HIS A 37 5.23 -4.90 -17.16
C HIS A 37 4.11 -5.84 -17.61
N PHE A 38 3.14 -6.12 -16.74
CA PHE A 38 1.98 -6.97 -17.06
C PHE A 38 0.99 -6.31 -18.01
N ALA A 39 0.90 -4.98 -18.04
CA ALA A 39 0.09 -4.26 -19.02
C ALA A 39 0.56 -4.53 -20.46
N LYS A 40 1.88 -4.67 -20.66
CA LYS A 40 2.49 -5.11 -21.93
C LYS A 40 2.35 -6.62 -22.14
N ASN A 41 2.46 -7.41 -21.06
CA ASN A 41 2.43 -8.88 -21.09
C ASN A 41 1.11 -9.48 -20.55
N LYS A 42 -0.02 -9.18 -21.22
CA LYS A 42 -1.38 -9.60 -20.76
C LYS A 42 -1.60 -11.12 -20.66
N LYS A 43 -0.76 -11.94 -21.31
CA LYS A 43 -0.87 -13.40 -21.28
C LYS A 43 -0.30 -14.02 -19.99
N ASP A 44 0.51 -13.29 -19.22
CA ASP A 44 1.10 -13.78 -17.98
C ASP A 44 0.16 -13.66 -16.77
N LYS A 45 -0.90 -14.46 -16.80
CA LYS A 45 -1.90 -14.51 -15.71
C LYS A 45 -1.33 -15.07 -14.40
N GLY A 46 -0.25 -15.87 -14.47
CA GLY A 46 0.39 -16.46 -13.30
C GLY A 46 1.10 -15.41 -12.45
N ALA A 47 1.92 -14.57 -13.09
CA ALA A 47 2.66 -13.51 -12.42
C ALA A 47 1.73 -12.40 -11.90
N ILE A 48 0.65 -12.06 -12.61
CA ILE A 48 -0.39 -11.13 -12.12
C ILE A 48 -1.04 -11.67 -10.83
N ARG A 49 -1.40 -12.95 -10.79
CA ARG A 49 -1.95 -13.58 -9.56
C ARG A 49 -0.94 -13.58 -8.41
N ALA A 50 0.33 -13.84 -8.69
CA ALA A 50 1.39 -13.78 -7.70
C ALA A 50 1.58 -12.36 -7.14
N LEU A 51 1.51 -11.34 -8.01
CA LEU A 51 1.55 -9.93 -7.61
C LEU A 51 0.37 -9.56 -6.71
N ILE A 52 -0.85 -9.94 -7.10
CA ILE A 52 -2.06 -9.67 -6.31
C ILE A 52 -1.95 -10.35 -4.93
N LYS A 53 -1.50 -11.61 -4.87
CA LYS A 53 -1.27 -12.32 -3.60
C LYS A 53 -0.19 -11.65 -2.74
N LYS A 54 0.92 -11.21 -3.34
CA LYS A 54 1.98 -10.48 -2.62
C LYS A 54 1.44 -9.19 -2.03
N ASN A 55 0.65 -8.45 -2.80
CA ASN A 55 0.02 -7.22 -2.36
C ASN A 55 -0.96 -7.45 -1.20
N GLN A 56 -1.89 -8.38 -1.36
CA GLN A 56 -2.89 -8.72 -0.35
C GLN A 56 -2.28 -9.26 0.95
N LYS A 57 -1.21 -10.07 0.88
CA LYS A 57 -0.59 -10.62 2.09
C LYS A 57 0.31 -9.61 2.80
N ARG A 58 1.17 -8.91 2.07
CA ARG A 58 2.19 -8.02 2.69
C ARG A 58 1.67 -6.60 2.88
N GLY A 59 1.13 -5.98 1.84
CA GLY A 59 0.64 -4.60 1.88
C GLY A 59 -0.50 -4.42 2.88
N TYR A 60 -1.48 -5.32 2.88
CA TYR A 60 -2.60 -5.24 3.82
C TYR A 60 -2.20 -5.48 5.28
N SER A 61 -1.25 -6.39 5.54
CA SER A 61 -0.78 -6.67 6.90
C SER A 61 -0.04 -5.45 7.47
N PHE A 62 0.83 -4.83 6.68
CA PHE A 62 1.49 -3.58 7.06
C PHE A 62 0.49 -2.43 7.25
N TYR A 63 -0.50 -2.30 6.35
CA TYR A 63 -1.55 -1.30 6.49
C TYR A 63 -2.37 -1.47 7.78
N LYS A 64 -2.78 -2.70 8.11
CA LYS A 64 -3.48 -3.03 9.36
C LYS A 64 -2.64 -2.71 10.59
N TYR A 65 -1.36 -3.06 10.55
CA TYR A 65 -0.42 -2.80 11.63
C TYR A 65 -0.23 -1.29 11.85
N LEU A 66 0.01 -0.54 10.76
CA LEU A 66 0.17 0.91 10.80
C LEU A 66 -1.12 1.60 11.31
N LYS A 67 -2.29 1.16 10.84
CA LYS A 67 -3.59 1.68 11.30
C LYS A 67 -3.78 1.50 12.81
N LYS A 68 -3.34 0.38 13.37
CA LYS A 68 -3.51 0.05 14.79
C LYS A 68 -2.50 0.78 15.68
N ASN A 69 -1.25 0.86 15.25
CA ASN A 69 -0.16 1.38 16.08
C ASN A 69 0.11 2.87 15.88
N SER A 70 -0.21 3.42 14.71
CA SER A 70 0.09 4.81 14.37
C SER A 70 -0.95 5.38 13.39
N PRO A 71 -2.17 5.70 13.88
CA PRO A 71 -3.26 6.16 13.03
C PRO A 71 -2.96 7.50 12.32
N GLU A 72 -2.14 8.37 12.92
CA GLU A 72 -1.76 9.66 12.33
C GLU A 72 -0.83 9.51 11.12
N THR A 73 0.21 8.68 11.25
CA THR A 73 1.14 8.42 10.13
C THR A 73 0.42 7.68 9.01
N PHE A 74 -0.52 6.81 9.36
CA PHE A 74 -1.40 6.14 8.43
C PHE A 74 -2.29 7.11 7.63
N GLN A 75 -2.94 8.08 8.28
CA GLN A 75 -3.76 9.08 7.58
C GLN A 75 -2.92 9.93 6.63
N LYS A 76 -1.72 10.36 7.07
CA LYS A 76 -0.77 11.10 6.23
C LYS A 76 -0.38 10.28 5.00
N LEU A 77 -0.02 9.01 5.19
CA LEU A 77 0.42 8.12 4.13
C LEU A 77 -0.73 7.76 3.16
N GLN A 78 -1.97 7.63 3.65
CA GLN A 78 -3.15 7.38 2.83
C GLN A 78 -3.48 8.57 1.91
N GLY A 79 -3.35 9.80 2.41
CA GLY A 79 -3.58 11.01 1.63
C GLY A 79 -2.53 11.23 0.54
N GLU A 80 -1.25 10.96 0.84
CA GLU A 80 -0.16 11.15 -0.12
C GLU A 80 -0.09 10.07 -1.20
N HIS A 81 -0.49 8.83 -0.88
CA HIS A 81 -0.12 7.67 -1.70
C HIS A 81 -1.28 7.06 -2.51
N ASN A 82 -2.48 7.68 -2.51
CA ASN A 82 -3.68 7.23 -3.23
C ASN A 82 -3.84 5.69 -3.26
N LEU A 83 -3.65 5.07 -2.09
CA LEU A 83 -3.60 3.61 -1.89
C LEU A 83 -4.98 2.95 -2.07
N ALA A 84 -5.97 3.67 -2.59
CA ALA A 84 -7.32 3.16 -2.81
C ALA A 84 -7.35 1.90 -3.70
N GLY A 85 -6.36 1.72 -4.59
CA GLY A 85 -6.21 0.49 -5.38
C GLY A 85 -5.63 -0.71 -4.62
N PHE A 86 -4.92 -0.50 -3.50
CA PHE A 86 -4.31 -1.55 -2.69
C PHE A 86 -5.32 -2.29 -1.81
N LEU A 87 -6.38 -1.58 -1.44
CA LEU A 87 -7.42 -2.07 -0.56
C LEU A 87 -8.57 -2.53 -1.46
N GLY A 88 -8.59 -3.82 -1.80
CA GLY A 88 -9.83 -4.51 -2.16
C GLY A 88 -10.93 -4.42 -1.08
N ILE A 89 -10.67 -3.68 -0.01
CA ILE A 89 -11.65 -3.09 0.88
C ILE A 89 -12.31 -1.95 0.11
N LYS A 90 -13.39 -2.28 -0.63
CA LYS A 90 -14.59 -1.46 -0.44
C LYS A 90 -14.78 -1.44 1.07
N GLU A 91 -14.33 -0.40 1.77
CA GLU A 91 -14.89 -0.12 3.07
C GLU A 91 -16.38 -0.12 2.77
N LYS A 92 -17.09 -1.14 3.28
CA LYS A 92 -18.53 -1.14 3.29
C LYS A 92 -18.84 0.18 3.96
N LYS A 93 -19.16 1.19 3.14
CA LYS A 93 -19.57 2.52 3.57
C LYS A 93 -20.51 2.24 4.72
N ALA A 94 -20.07 2.69 5.88
CA ALA A 94 -20.71 2.52 7.16
C ALA A 94 -22.24 2.39 7.00
N ARG A 95 -22.77 1.18 7.26
CA ARG A 95 -24.21 0.97 7.50
C ARG A 95 -24.58 1.54 8.88
N THR A 96 -24.11 2.74 9.20
CA THR A 96 -24.40 3.48 10.43
C THR A 96 -24.85 4.89 10.08
N SER A 97 -25.92 4.99 9.28
CA SER A 97 -26.85 6.13 9.35
C SER A 97 -28.21 5.70 8.77
N ALA A 98 -29.07 5.13 9.61
CA ALA A 98 -30.54 5.12 9.50
C ALA A 98 -31.11 4.01 10.41
N ARG A 99 -30.75 4.03 11.69
CA ARG A 99 -31.71 3.71 12.75
C ARG A 99 -32.04 5.04 13.42
N LYS A 100 -32.98 5.76 12.81
CA LYS A 100 -33.84 6.71 13.49
C LYS A 100 -35.10 6.84 12.66
#